data_AF-A0A5N7MX14-F1
#
_entry.id   AF-A0A5N7MX14-F1
#
_cell.length_a   1.000
_cell.length_b   1.000
_cell.length_c   1.000
_cell.angle_alpha   90.00
_cell.angle_beta   90.00
_cell.angle_gamma   90.00
#
_symmetry.space_group_name_H-M   'P 1'
#
loop_
_entity.id
_entity.type
_entity.pdbx_description
1 polymer ?
#
loop_
_entity_poly.entity_id
_entity_poly.type
_entity_poly.pdbx_seq_one_letter_code
_entity_poly.pdbx_strand_id
1 'polypeptide(L)' 'MSTQSGEDQVYPAGVQMVASTTTRGRPRKTLTPGQQSISAKAMLAKMSCRRITWRHGTKGPLQA' A
#
# COMPACT_ATOMS: atom_id res chain seq x y z
N MET A 1 -6.35 5.73 -26.34
CA MET A 1 -4.96 5.37 -25.98
C MET A 1 -4.78 5.72 -24.51
N SER A 2 -5.04 4.78 -23.60
CA SER A 2 -4.96 5.06 -22.17
C SER A 2 -3.51 4.97 -21.72
N THR A 3 -2.89 6.11 -21.45
CA THR A 3 -1.58 6.19 -20.82
C THR A 3 -1.72 5.73 -19.37
N GLN A 4 -1.63 4.43 -19.13
CA GLN A 4 -1.43 3.89 -17.80
C GLN A 4 0.03 4.11 -17.44
N SER A 5 0.39 5.38 -17.20
CA SER A 5 1.63 5.74 -16.52
C SER A 5 1.65 4.93 -15.23
N GLY A 6 2.61 4.00 -15.12
CA GLY A 6 2.73 3.07 -14.02
C GLY A 6 3.06 3.79 -12.72
N GLU A 7 2.08 4.46 -12.13
CA GLU A 7 2.17 4.99 -10.79
C GLU A 7 1.84 3.86 -9.80
N ASP A 8 2.76 3.59 -8.88
CA ASP A 8 2.57 2.59 -7.84
C ASP A 8 1.31 2.90 -7.03
N GLN A 9 0.47 1.89 -6.86
CA GLN A 9 -0.74 1.97 -6.05
C GLN A 9 -0.42 1.43 -4.65
N VAL A 10 -0.68 2.24 -3.63
CA VAL A 10 -0.41 1.91 -2.23
C VAL A 10 -1.68 2.00 -1.40
N TYR A 11 -1.69 1.25 -0.30
CA TYR A 11 -2.73 1.37 0.71
C TYR A 11 -2.23 2.23 1.89
N PRO A 12 -3.12 3.02 2.50
CA PRO A 12 -2.78 3.74 3.72
C PRO A 12 -2.51 2.75 4.87
N ALA A 13 -1.67 3.14 5.82
CA ALA A 13 -1.25 2.28 6.92
C ALA A 13 -2.41 1.78 7.82
N GLY A 14 -3.51 2.52 7.89
CA GLY A 14 -4.72 2.16 8.64
C GLY A 14 -5.76 1.37 7.87
N VAL A 15 -5.43 0.84 6.68
CA VAL A 15 -6.39 0.10 5.87
C VAL A 15 -6.92 -1.13 6.61
N GLN A 16 -8.23 -1.22 6.72
CA GLN A 16 -8.87 -2.39 7.32
C GLN A 16 -9.05 -3.47 6.26
N MET A 17 -8.75 -4.71 6.65
CA MET A 17 -9.04 -5.89 5.84
C MET A 17 -10.46 -6.35 6.14
N VAL A 18 -11.36 -6.26 5.16
CA VAL A 18 -12.78 -6.59 5.31
C VAL A 18 -13.12 -7.90 4.59
N ALA A 19 -14.03 -8.66 5.19
CA ALA A 19 -14.64 -9.80 4.52
C ALA A 19 -15.62 -9.30 3.46
N SER A 20 -15.66 -9.97 2.32
CA SER A 20 -16.59 -9.60 1.25
C SER A 20 -18.03 -9.91 1.65
N THR A 21 -18.88 -8.88 1.75
CA THR A 21 -20.29 -9.01 2.16
C THR A 21 -21.11 -9.83 1.17
N THR A 22 -20.78 -9.74 -0.12
CA THR A 22 -21.46 -10.49 -1.18
C THR A 22 -20.64 -11.71 -1.56
N THR A 23 -20.93 -12.83 -0.90
CA THR A 23 -20.38 -14.12 -1.33
C THR A 23 -21.46 -14.91 -2.07
N ARG A 24 -21.29 -15.14 -3.37
CA ARG A 24 -22.11 -16.09 -4.14
C ARG A 24 -21.54 -17.49 -3.88
N GLY A 25 -22.06 -18.18 -2.87
CA GLY A 25 -21.60 -19.52 -2.45
C GLY A 25 -20.83 -19.50 -1.13
N ARG A 26 -19.72 -20.25 -1.04
CA ARG A 26 -18.92 -20.37 0.20
C ARG A 26 -18.24 -19.05 0.53
N PRO A 27 -18.38 -18.52 1.77
CA PRO A 27 -17.74 -17.28 2.21
C PRO A 27 -16.27 -17.20 1.80
N ARG A 28 -15.85 -16.06 1.24
CA ARG A 28 -14.46 -15.86 0.83
C ARG A 28 -13.57 -15.85 2.08
N LYS A 29 -12.58 -16.74 2.13
CA LYS A 29 -11.58 -16.80 3.22
C LYS A 29 -10.59 -15.64 3.16
N THR A 30 -10.34 -15.12 1.97
CA THR A 30 -9.42 -14.00 1.75
C THR A 30 -10.10 -12.68 2.08
N LEU A 31 -9.51 -11.93 3.00
CA LEU A 31 -9.92 -10.55 3.29
C LEU A 31 -9.43 -9.62 2.18
N THR A 32 -10.22 -8.61 1.86
CA THR A 32 -9.89 -7.60 0.85
C THR A 32 -9.68 -6.25 1.53
N PRO A 33 -8.79 -5.38 1.05
CA PRO A 33 -8.71 -4.01 1.54
C PRO A 33 -10.07 -3.31 1.43
N GLY A 34 -10.57 -2.76 2.53
CA GLY A 34 -11.86 -2.06 2.59
C GLY A 34 -11.82 -0.63 2.03
N GLN A 35 -10.65 -0.17 1.58
CA GLN A 35 -10.44 1.15 0.99
C GLN A 35 -9.78 1.00 -0.38
N GLN A 36 -10.06 1.94 -1.28
CA GLN A 36 -9.42 1.98 -2.59
C GLN A 36 -7.92 2.28 -2.46
N SER A 37 -7.13 1.72 -3.36
CA SER A 37 -5.72 2.08 -3.47
C SER A 37 -5.58 3.54 -3.90
N ILE A 38 -4.50 4.18 -3.46
CA ILE A 38 -4.15 5.54 -3.83
C ILE A 38 -2.77 5.54 -4.51
N SER A 39 -2.51 6.51 -5.39
CA SER A 39 -1.19 6.69 -5.97
C SER A 39 -0.15 6.97 -4.88
N ALA A 40 0.98 6.26 -4.91
CA ALA A 40 2.10 6.44 -3.98
C ALA A 40 2.57 7.88 -3.96
N LYS A 41 2.62 8.53 -5.12
CA LYS A 41 2.97 9.94 -5.27
C LYS A 41 2.01 10.83 -4.50
N ALA A 42 0.70 10.58 -4.61
CA ALA A 42 -0.31 11.36 -3.90
C ALA A 42 -0.25 11.16 -2.38
N MET A 43 0.09 9.95 -1.92
CA MET A 43 0.27 9.65 -0.49
C MET A 43 1.51 10.35 0.07
N LEU A 44 2.65 10.20 -0.60
CA LEU A 44 3.92 10.79 -0.17
C LEU A 44 3.90 12.32 -0.25
N ALA A 45 3.21 12.92 -1.23
CA ALA A 45 3.06 14.37 -1.33
C ALA A 45 2.37 15.00 -0.10
N LYS A 46 1.55 14.23 0.62
CA LYS A 46 0.83 14.68 1.83
C LYS A 46 1.55 14.33 3.14
N MET A 47 2.62 13.54 3.08
CA MET A 47 3.30 13.03 4.26
C MET A 47 4.65 13.72 4.47
N SER A 48 4.97 13.99 5.74
CA SER A 48 6.31 14.40 6.11
C SER A 48 7.25 13.20 6.02
N CYS A 49 8.21 13.25 5.10
CA CYS A 49 9.29 12.27 5.06
C CYS A 49 10.06 12.28 6.38
N ARG A 50 10.19 11.12 7.01
CA ARG A 50 10.99 10.95 8.22
C ARG A 50 12.20 10.09 7.91
N ARG A 51 13.39 10.60 8.24
CA ARG A 51 14.61 9.83 8.17
C ARG A 51 14.60 8.80 9.29
N ILE A 52 14.60 7.53 8.93
CA ILE A 52 14.75 6.41 9.85
C ILE A 52 16.15 5.80 9.68
N THR A 53 16.78 5.46 10.80
CA THR A 53 18.03 4.71 10.82
C THR A 53 17.76 3.31 11.32
N TRP A 54 18.32 2.31 10.65
CA TRP A 54 18.24 0.92 11.13
C TRP A 54 18.97 0.81 12.46
N ARG A 55 18.31 0.22 13.47
CA ARG A 55 18.86 0.14 14.82
C ARG A 55 19.82 -1.04 15.02
N HIS A 56 19.62 -2.13 14.30
CA HIS A 56 20.50 -3.31 14.32
C HIS A 56 20.63 -3.87 12.89
N GLY A 57 21.85 -4.00 12.39
CA GLY A 57 22.16 -4.61 11.10
C GLY A 57 21.92 -3.68 9.90
N THR A 58 22.95 -2.96 9.49
CA THR A 58 22.99 -2.31 8.18
C THR A 58 23.07 -3.42 7.12
N LYS A 59 22.00 -3.68 6.35
CA LYS A 59 22.26 -4.01 4.93
C LYS A 59 23.04 -2.80 4.44
N GLY A 60 24.29 -3.00 4.04
CA GLY A 60 25.27 -1.95 3.75
C GLY A 60 24.73 -0.82 2.87
N PRO A 61 25.50 0.27 2.72
CA PRO A 61 25.03 1.49 2.05
C PRO A 61 24.27 1.17 0.76
N LEU A 62 23.03 1.67 0.69
CA LEU A 62 22.20 1.62 -0.51
C LEU A 62 22.91 2.48 -1.55
N GLN A 63 23.64 1.84 -2.47
CA GLN A 63 24.22 2.52 -3.62
C GLN A 63 23.09 2.93 -4.55
N ALA A 64 23.09 4.21 -4.94
CA ALA A 64 22.14 4.80 -5.87
C ALA A 64 22.44 4.36 -7.31
#